data_AF-A0A2E9GXQ7-F1
#
_entry.id   AF-A0A2E9GXQ7-F1
#
_cell.length_a   1.000
_cell.length_b   1.000
_cell.length_c   1.000
_cell.angle_alpha   90.00
_cell.angle_beta   90.00
_cell.angle_gamma   90.00
#
_symmetry.space_group_name_H-M   'P 1'
#
loop_
_entity.id
_entity.type
_entity.pdbx_description
1 polymer ?
#
loop_
_entity_poly.entity_id
_entity_poly.type
_entity_poly.pdbx_seq_one_letter_code
_entity_poly.pdbx_strand_id
1 'polypeptide(L)' 'MGTAESLSTEVKSRIEGKGAIAISYVSTLVRNGNEEVDPTPLMRLFELENDKITLIKEYW' A
#
# COMPACT_ATOMS: atom_id res chain seq x y z
N MET A 1 -2.65 22.78 7.13
CA MET A 1 -3.10 21.38 7.15
C MET A 1 -3.76 21.11 5.80
N GLY A 2 -3.05 20.48 4.86
CA GLY A 2 -3.60 20.15 3.54
C GLY A 2 -4.20 18.75 3.60
N THR A 3 -5.51 18.66 3.53
CA THR A 3 -6.25 17.40 3.36
C THR A 3 -5.91 16.82 1.98
N ALA A 4 -5.30 15.64 1.93
CA ALA A 4 -5.17 14.90 0.68
C ALA A 4 -6.58 14.48 0.24
N GLU A 5 -7.00 14.91 -0.95
CA GLU A 5 -8.40 14.78 -1.41
C GLU A 5 -8.75 13.40 -1.97
N SER A 6 -7.76 12.55 -2.28
CA SER A 6 -7.99 11.14 -2.62
C SER A 6 -6.68 10.37 -2.57
N LEU A 7 -6.71 9.17 -2.02
CA LEU A 7 -5.61 8.19 -2.13
C LEU A 7 -6.13 7.06 -3.00
N SER A 8 -5.82 7.07 -4.29
CA SER A 8 -6.10 5.92 -5.15
C SER A 8 -4.91 4.96 -5.08
N THR A 9 -5.21 3.68 -4.82
CA THR A 9 -4.19 2.63 -4.67
C THR A 9 -4.44 1.58 -5.74
N GLU A 10 -3.45 1.38 -6.62
CA GLU A 10 -3.49 0.29 -7.59
C GLU A 10 -2.62 -0.86 -7.09
N VAL A 11 -3.24 -2.01 -6.79
CA VAL A 11 -2.50 -3.22 -6.41
C VAL A 11 -1.88 -3.82 -7.67
N LYS A 12 -0.56 -3.85 -7.75
CA LYS A 12 0.20 -4.41 -8.88
C LYS A 12 0.40 -5.91 -8.77
N SER A 13 0.66 -6.39 -7.55
CA SER A 13 0.85 -7.82 -7.29
C SER A 13 0.45 -8.16 -5.86
N ARG A 14 -0.06 -9.37 -5.68
CA ARG A 14 -0.50 -9.96 -4.42
C ARG A 14 0.01 -11.39 -4.34
N ILE A 15 0.72 -11.72 -3.28
CA ILE A 15 1.21 -13.07 -2.99
C ILE A 15 0.66 -13.50 -1.64
N GLU A 16 -0.04 -14.64 -1.62
CA GLU A 16 -0.63 -15.20 -0.40
C GLU A 16 0.18 -16.41 0.06
N GLY A 17 0.61 -16.37 1.31
CA GLY A 17 1.20 -17.49 2.03
C GLY A 17 0.28 -17.95 3.16
N LYS A 18 0.68 -19.03 3.84
CA LYS A 18 -0.03 -19.53 5.01
C LYS A 18 0.16 -18.57 6.18
N GLY A 19 -0.82 -17.69 6.42
CA GLY A 19 -0.81 -16.72 7.51
C GLY A 19 -0.08 -15.41 7.18
N ALA A 20 0.32 -15.18 5.93
CA ALA A 20 0.97 -13.93 5.52
C ALA A 20 0.55 -13.53 4.12
N ILE A 21 0.49 -12.22 3.85
CA ILE A 21 0.16 -11.67 2.53
C ILE A 21 1.18 -10.56 2.21
N ALA A 22 1.80 -10.66 1.04
CA ALA A 22 2.60 -9.57 0.48
C ALA A 22 1.78 -8.85 -0.60
N ILE A 23 1.71 -7.53 -0.51
CA ILE A 23 0.98 -6.67 -1.46
C ILE A 23 1.96 -5.63 -1.99
N SER A 24 2.07 -5.52 -3.31
CA SER A 24 2.73 -4.39 -3.97
C SER A 24 1.68 -3.48 -4.58
N TYR A 25 1.83 -2.18 -4.37
CA TYR A 25 0.89 -1.19 -4.86
C TYR A 25 1.58 0.10 -5.25
N VAL A 26 0.93 0.85 -6.13
CA VAL A 26 1.32 2.22 -6.48
C VAL A 26 0.27 3.16 -5.89
N SER A 27 0.71 4.18 -5.17
CA SER A 27 -0.15 5.19 -4.57
C SER A 27 -0.14 6.46 -5.39
N THR A 28 -1.33 6.93 -5.77
CA THR A 28 -1.52 8.26 -6.35
C THR A 28 -1.82 9.24 -5.23
N LEU A 29 -1.01 10.29 -5.12
CA LEU A 29 -1.22 11.39 -4.19
C LEU A 29 -1.84 12.55 -4.94
N VAL A 30 -3.04 12.98 -4.53
CA VAL A 30 -3.60 14.25 -5.01
C VAL A 30 -3.09 15.37 -4.12
N ARG A 31 -2.21 16.24 -4.64
CA ARG A 31 -1.63 17.37 -3.91
C ARG A 31 -1.98 18.68 -4.62
N ASN A 32 -2.70 19.56 -3.94
CA ASN A 32 -3.13 20.87 -4.47
C ASN A 32 -3.90 20.78 -5.80
N GLY A 33 -4.76 19.76 -5.97
CA GLY A 33 -5.55 19.56 -7.19
C GLY A 33 -4.80 18.94 -8.37
N ASN A 34 -3.49 18.66 -8.22
CA ASN A 34 -2.71 17.90 -9.21
C ASN A 34 -2.54 16.46 -8.73
N GLU A 35 -2.77 15.50 -9.63
CA GLU A 35 -2.46 14.09 -9.41
C GLU A 35 -0.96 13.88 -9.58
N GLU A 36 -0.29 13.46 -8.52
CA GLU A 36 1.11 13.03 -8.53
C GLU A 36 1.13 11.51 -8.29
N VAL A 37 1.43 10.75 -9.34
CA VAL A 37 1.64 9.31 -9.25
C VAL A 37 3.10 9.08 -8.86
N ASP A 38 3.35 8.49 -7.69
CA ASP A 38 4.69 8.00 -7.37
C ASP A 38 4.93 6.73 -8.19
N PRO A 39 5.86 6.72 -9.15
CA PRO A 39 6.09 5.54 -9.99
C PRO A 39 6.73 4.39 -9.22
N THR A 40 7.21 4.62 -8.00
CA THR A 40 7.92 3.62 -7.18
C THR A 40 6.90 2.69 -6.52
N PRO A 41 6.85 1.40 -6.90
CA PRO A 41 5.93 0.46 -6.29
C PRO A 41 6.35 0.16 -4.85
N LEU A 42 5.51 0.54 -3.90
CA LEU A 42 5.68 0.17 -2.50
C LEU A 42 5.23 -1.28 -2.29
N MET A 43 5.99 -2.07 -1.54
CA MET A 43 5.60 -3.42 -1.17
C MET A 43 5.51 -3.57 0.35
N ARG A 44 4.41 -4.13 0.83
CA ARG A 44 4.17 -4.40 2.25
C ARG A 44 3.92 -5.89 2.48
N LEU A 45 4.54 -6.42 3.53
CA LEU A 45 4.31 -7.78 4.03
C LEU A 45 3.49 -7.72 5.32
N PHE A 46 2.33 -8.37 5.29
CA PHE A 46 1.42 -8.50 6.42
C PHE A 46 1.43 -9.93 6.94
N GLU A 47 1.34 -10.09 8.25
CA GLU A 47 1.01 -11.35 8.91
C GLU A 47 -0.43 -11.29 9.42
N LEU A 48 -1.16 -12.38 9.26
CA LEU A 48 -2.50 -12.57 9.76
C LEU A 48 -2.46 -13.63 10.86
N GLU A 49 -2.59 -13.19 12.10
CA GLU A 49 -2.61 -14.06 13.27
C GLU A 49 -3.78 -13.66 14.18
N ASN A 50 -4.59 -14.62 14.62
CA ASN A 50 -5.70 -14.40 15.57
C ASN A 50 -6.63 -13.23 15.15
N ASP A 51 -7.03 -13.22 13.87
CA ASP A 51 -7.86 -12.17 13.23
C ASP A 51 -7.26 -10.75 13.28
N LYS A 52 -5.97 -10.63 13.59
CA LYS A 52 -5.23 -9.36 13.56
C LYS A 52 -4.31 -9.32 12.35
N ILE A 53 -4.22 -8.15 11.74
CA ILE A 53 -3.29 -7.85 10.66
C ILE A 53 -2.13 -7.07 11.25
N THR A 54 -0.92 -7.60 11.11
CA THR A 54 0.32 -6.96 11.56
C THR A 54 1.18 -6.62 10.35
N LEU A 55 1.61 -5.35 10.23
CA LEU A 55 2.63 -4.98 9.25
C LEU A 55 3.99 -5.48 9.75
N ILE A 56 4.56 -6.45 9.04
CA ILE A 56 5.86 -7.04 9.39
C ILE A 56 6.99 -6.23 8.76
N LYS A 57 6.82 -5.86 7.49
CA LYS A 57 7.86 -5.15 6.74
C LYS A 57 7.30 -4.32 5.61
N GLU A 58 7.93 -3.18 5.39
CA GLU A 58 7.72 -2.30 4.25
C GLU A 58 9.01 -2.21 3.43
N TYR A 59 8.87 -2.29 2.12
CA TYR A 59 9.93 -2.16 1.14
C TYR A 59 9.61 -0.93 0.28
N TRP A 60 10.57 -0.02 0.23
CA TRP A 60 10.54 1.26 -0.49
C TRP A 60 11.37 1.15 -1.76
#